data_AF-A9T025-F1
#
_entry.id   AF-A9T025-F1
#
_cell.length_a   1.000
_cell.length_b   1.000
_cell.length_c   1.000
_cell.angle_alpha   90.00
_cell.angle_beta   90.00
_cell.angle_gamma   90.00
#
_symmetry.space_group_name_H-M   'P 1'
#
loop_
_entity.id
_entity.type
_entity.pdbx_description
1 polymer ?
#
loop_
_entity_poly.entity_id
_entity_poly.type
_entity_poly.pdbx_seq_one_letter_code
_entity_poly.pdbx_strand_id
1 'polypeptide(L)'
;MAAKIRPVYCGNFEYDARQSEIERLFKEYGRVERVDMKTGFSFIYMEDERDAEDAIRHLDNMEFGRQRRRLSVEWAKQGDGAIRRREDARRNNTKLRPSKTLFVVNFDPINTRVRDLERHFEPYGKLVRVQIRKNFGFVQYETQDEATKALESTNMSKVMDRVITVEYAAREDGEPPSSGRGGSPSRYRGSSRGSPSYGRDRSPVRGSGRNRSPPARGRSRSPDYRPYAGSRR
;
A
#
# COMPACT_ATOMS: atom_id res chain seq x y z
N MET A 1 23.13 -5.36 -6.90
CA MET A 1 21.95 -5.37 -6.00
C MET A 1 21.48 -3.93 -5.86
N ALA A 2 20.19 -3.63 -6.00
CA ALA A 2 19.72 -2.27 -5.71
C ALA A 2 19.81 -2.02 -4.19
N ALA A 3 20.53 -0.97 -3.79
CA ALA A 3 20.56 -0.54 -2.40
C ALA A 3 19.14 -0.18 -1.95
N LYS A 4 18.78 -0.57 -0.72
CA LYS A 4 17.42 -0.40 -0.23
C LYS A 4 17.23 0.98 0.39
N ILE A 5 17.30 2.01 -0.47
CA ILE A 5 17.22 3.43 -0.11
C ILE A 5 16.04 3.67 0.85
N ARG A 6 16.32 4.29 1.99
CA ARG A 6 15.30 4.68 2.96
C ARG A 6 14.70 6.02 2.54
N PRO A 7 13.42 6.10 2.13
CA PRO A 7 12.83 7.38 1.79
C PRO A 7 12.65 8.27 3.01
N VAL A 8 12.80 9.57 2.80
CA VAL A 8 12.39 10.63 3.72
C VAL A 8 10.89 10.84 3.58
N TYR A 9 10.17 10.95 4.69
CA TYR A 9 8.80 11.44 4.71
C TYR A 9 8.84 12.96 4.87
N CYS A 10 8.10 13.68 4.03
CA CYS A 10 7.83 15.10 4.19
C CYS A 10 6.32 15.28 4.25
N GLY A 11 5.78 15.86 5.32
CA GLY A 11 4.35 16.02 5.52
C GLY A 11 3.96 17.36 6.09
N ASN A 12 2.66 17.53 6.35
CA ASN A 12 2.04 18.74 6.92
C ASN A 12 2.07 19.98 6.01
N PHE A 13 2.47 19.85 4.75
CA PHE A 13 2.29 20.89 3.74
C PHE A 13 0.82 21.04 3.29
N GLU A 14 0.51 22.12 2.57
CA GLU A 14 -0.83 22.40 2.04
C GLU A 14 -1.24 21.41 0.94
N TYR A 15 -2.54 21.20 0.74
CA TYR A 15 -3.04 20.29 -0.32
C TYR A 15 -2.72 20.75 -1.76
N ASP A 16 -2.40 22.04 -1.95
CA ASP A 16 -1.95 22.62 -3.23
C ASP A 16 -0.42 22.56 -3.43
N ALA A 17 0.33 22.06 -2.43
CA ALA A 17 1.79 21.97 -2.49
C ALA A 17 2.26 21.14 -3.68
N ARG A 18 3.14 21.72 -4.50
CA ARG A 18 3.53 21.15 -5.77
C ARG A 18 4.72 20.22 -5.63
N GLN A 19 4.77 19.20 -6.50
CA GLN A 19 5.91 18.29 -6.51
C GLN A 19 7.20 19.04 -6.88
N SER A 20 7.17 20.02 -7.78
CA SER A 20 8.36 20.81 -8.12
C SER A 20 8.86 21.67 -6.96
N GLU A 21 8.01 22.07 -6.01
CA GLU A 21 8.43 22.83 -4.83
C GLU A 21 9.15 21.92 -3.82
N ILE A 22 8.56 20.75 -3.52
CA ILE A 22 9.21 19.73 -2.68
C ILE A 22 10.50 19.21 -3.34
N GLU A 23 10.50 18.92 -4.64
CA GLU A 23 11.69 18.48 -5.36
C GLU A 23 12.81 19.52 -5.29
N ARG A 24 12.50 20.82 -5.36
CA ARG A 24 13.49 21.91 -5.22
C ARG A 24 14.08 22.00 -3.83
N LEU A 25 13.25 21.90 -2.78
CA LEU A 25 13.71 21.91 -1.38
C LEU A 25 14.74 20.80 -1.13
N PHE A 26 14.41 19.56 -1.50
CA PHE A 26 15.31 18.42 -1.26
C PHE A 26 16.55 18.43 -2.19
N LYS A 27 16.46 19.03 -3.38
CA LYS A 27 17.60 19.20 -4.31
C LYS A 27 18.70 20.14 -3.81
N GLU A 28 18.41 20.98 -2.83
CA GLU A 28 19.43 21.84 -2.19
C GLU A 28 20.42 21.01 -1.35
N TYR A 29 19.98 19.87 -0.82
CA TYR A 29 20.74 18.99 0.08
C TYR A 29 21.38 17.80 -0.65
N GLY A 30 20.79 17.33 -1.75
CA GLY A 30 21.32 16.20 -2.50
C GLY A 30 20.53 15.76 -3.72
N ARG A 31 20.98 14.69 -4.37
CA ARG A 31 20.33 14.18 -5.59
C ARG A 31 19.03 13.43 -5.25
N VAL A 32 17.90 14.02 -5.61
CA VAL A 32 16.58 13.39 -5.54
C VAL A 32 16.43 12.37 -6.68
N GLU A 33 16.27 11.09 -6.35
CA GLU A 33 15.94 10.00 -7.29
C GLU A 33 14.46 10.05 -7.69
N ARG A 34 13.56 10.18 -6.69
CA ARG A 34 12.10 10.14 -6.90
C ARG A 34 11.34 10.87 -5.80
N VAL A 35 10.23 11.52 -6.14
CA VAL A 35 9.25 12.03 -5.17
C VAL A 35 7.91 11.35 -5.41
N ASP A 36 7.41 10.61 -4.43
CA ASP A 36 6.08 10.03 -4.41
C ASP A 36 5.14 10.98 -3.65
N MET A 37 4.34 11.76 -4.38
CA MET A 37 3.52 12.83 -3.82
C MET A 37 2.11 12.32 -3.51
N LYS A 38 1.65 12.48 -2.26
CA LYS A 38 0.30 12.13 -1.80
C LYS A 38 -0.40 13.38 -1.24
N THR A 39 -1.67 13.24 -0.88
CA THR A 39 -2.48 14.35 -0.36
C THR A 39 -2.01 14.74 1.06
N GLY A 40 -1.28 15.85 1.17
CA GLY A 40 -0.77 16.42 2.44
C GLY A 40 0.54 15.81 2.96
N PHE A 41 1.15 14.89 2.21
CA PHE A 41 2.48 14.33 2.50
C PHE A 41 3.10 13.66 1.27
N SER A 42 4.42 13.50 1.27
CA SER A 42 5.20 12.87 0.20
C SER A 42 6.31 11.99 0.76
N PHE A 43 6.81 11.09 -0.08
CA PHE A 43 8.02 10.32 0.19
C PHE A 43 9.10 10.67 -0.82
N ILE A 44 10.22 11.20 -0.34
CA ILE A 44 11.38 11.58 -1.14
C ILE A 44 12.40 10.46 -1.06
N TYR A 45 12.86 9.99 -2.22
CA TYR A 45 13.94 9.02 -2.37
C TYR A 45 15.17 9.82 -2.78
N MET A 46 16.15 9.91 -1.87
CA MET A 46 17.45 10.53 -2.11
C MET A 46 18.44 9.46 -2.56
N GLU A 47 19.41 9.82 -3.38
CA GLU A 47 20.50 8.93 -3.79
C GLU A 47 21.40 8.56 -2.60
N ASP A 48 21.73 9.55 -1.77
CA ASP A 48 22.58 9.42 -0.60
C ASP A 48 21.76 9.50 0.71
N GLU A 49 21.98 8.57 1.64
CA GLU A 49 21.35 8.61 2.97
C GLU A 49 21.90 9.76 3.84
N ARG A 50 23.11 10.25 3.55
CA ARG A 50 23.74 11.39 4.25
C ARG A 50 23.03 12.70 3.92
N ASP A 51 22.83 12.96 2.63
CA ASP A 51 22.09 14.10 2.09
C ASP A 51 20.63 14.10 2.60
N ALA A 52 20.02 12.91 2.67
CA ALA A 52 18.69 12.74 3.25
C ALA A 52 18.65 13.10 4.75
N GLU A 53 19.69 12.75 5.51
CA GLU A 53 19.77 13.07 6.94
C GLU A 53 19.98 14.57 7.18
N ASP A 54 20.76 15.23 6.33
CA ASP A 54 20.97 16.67 6.37
C ASP A 54 19.69 17.44 5.98
N ALA A 55 19.01 17.00 4.92
CA ALA A 55 17.69 17.51 4.53
C ALA A 55 16.66 17.38 5.66
N ILE A 56 16.64 16.25 6.39
CA ILE A 56 15.77 16.08 7.56
C ILE A 56 16.06 17.13 8.64
N ARG A 57 17.34 17.37 8.96
CA ARG A 57 17.73 18.31 10.03
C ARG A 57 17.40 19.76 9.72
N HIS A 58 17.49 20.16 8.45
CA HIS A 58 17.26 21.55 8.03
C HIS A 58 15.84 21.86 7.57
N LEU A 59 15.11 20.87 7.00
CA LEU A 59 13.74 21.06 6.52
C LEU A 59 12.66 20.70 7.54
N ASP A 60 12.95 19.94 8.59
CA ASP A 60 11.97 19.69 9.65
C ASP A 60 11.62 20.99 10.38
N ASN A 61 10.34 21.14 10.73
CA ASN A 61 9.75 22.36 11.30
C ASN A 61 9.88 23.65 10.46
N MET A 62 10.47 23.62 9.27
CA MET A 62 10.56 24.77 8.36
C MET A 62 9.16 25.23 7.92
N GLU A 63 8.92 26.54 7.88
CA GLU A 63 7.68 27.11 7.35
C GLU A 63 7.63 27.01 5.82
N PHE A 64 6.59 26.38 5.29
CA PHE A 64 6.41 26.15 3.86
C PHE A 64 4.99 26.48 3.38
N GLY A 65 4.89 26.84 2.11
CA GLY A 65 3.63 27.22 1.46
C GLY A 65 3.12 28.62 1.84
N ARG A 66 1.92 28.94 1.34
CA ARG A 66 1.24 30.23 1.56
C ARG A 66 0.68 30.35 2.98
N GLN A 67 0.28 29.22 3.57
CA GLN A 67 -0.20 29.13 4.96
C GLN A 67 0.95 29.03 5.99
N ARG A 68 2.22 29.09 5.55
CA ARG A 68 3.41 28.96 6.42
C ARG A 68 3.33 27.75 7.35
N ARG A 69 2.87 26.61 6.82
CA ARG A 69 2.76 25.38 7.61
C ARG A 69 4.15 24.84 7.89
N ARG A 70 4.39 24.40 9.12
CA ARG A 70 5.64 23.73 9.47
C ARG A 70 5.68 22.35 8.81
N LEU A 71 6.66 22.13 7.94
CA LEU A 71 6.95 20.81 7.41
C LEU A 71 7.27 19.86 8.56
N SER A 72 6.80 18.62 8.44
CA SER A 72 7.25 17.51 9.27
C SER A 72 8.12 16.64 8.38
N VAL A 73 9.43 16.69 8.59
CA VAL A 73 10.42 15.97 7.78
C VAL A 73 11.10 14.95 8.67
N GLU A 74 10.84 13.68 8.41
CA GLU A 74 11.38 12.58 9.21
C GLU A 74 11.74 11.38 8.34
N TRP A 75 12.64 10.53 8.83
CA TRP A 75 12.88 9.23 8.22
C TRP A 75 11.61 8.38 8.19
N ALA A 76 11.09 8.03 7.00
CA ALA A 76 9.80 7.35 6.89
C ALA A 76 9.78 6.04 7.69
N LYS A 77 8.99 6.04 8.79
CA LYS A 77 8.99 5.04 9.86
C LYS A 77 8.97 3.60 9.34
N GLN A 78 9.73 2.71 9.98
CA GLN A 78 9.87 1.30 9.58
C GLN A 78 8.67 0.42 10.00
N GLY A 79 7.53 1.02 10.35
CA GLY A 79 6.27 0.31 10.64
C GLY A 79 5.53 -0.13 9.37
N ASP A 80 5.57 0.68 8.30
CA ASP A 80 4.76 0.44 7.10
C ASP A 80 5.42 -0.50 6.06
N GLY A 81 6.03 -1.57 6.57
CA GLY A 81 6.57 -2.65 5.76
C GLY A 81 5.50 -3.40 4.95
N ALA A 82 4.21 -3.13 5.16
CA ALA A 82 3.11 -3.65 4.36
C ALA A 82 2.92 -2.84 3.06
N ILE A 83 2.85 -1.50 3.13
CA ILE A 83 2.79 -0.66 1.92
C ILE A 83 4.09 -0.80 1.12
N ARG A 84 5.27 -0.71 1.76
CA ARG A 84 6.57 -0.91 1.10
C ARG A 84 6.65 -2.26 0.39
N ARG A 85 6.45 -3.40 1.08
CA ARG A 85 6.45 -4.72 0.42
C ARG A 85 5.43 -4.83 -0.71
N ARG A 86 4.29 -4.13 -0.64
CA ARG A 86 3.28 -4.16 -1.71
C ARG A 86 3.65 -3.29 -2.91
N GLU A 87 4.29 -2.15 -2.71
CA GLU A 87 4.79 -1.29 -3.79
C GLU A 87 6.05 -1.89 -4.42
N ASP A 88 7.05 -2.28 -3.62
CA ASP A 88 8.31 -2.89 -4.06
C ASP A 88 8.06 -4.23 -4.78
N ALA A 89 7.20 -5.11 -4.24
CA ALA A 89 6.86 -6.36 -4.92
C ALA A 89 5.98 -6.16 -6.15
N ARG A 90 5.18 -5.07 -6.23
CA ARG A 90 4.51 -4.70 -7.49
C ARG A 90 5.53 -4.23 -8.51
N ARG A 91 6.38 -3.26 -8.18
CA ARG A 91 7.44 -2.73 -9.05
C ARG A 91 8.36 -3.83 -9.60
N ASN A 92 8.73 -4.82 -8.78
CA ASN A 92 9.53 -5.96 -9.26
C ASN A 92 8.74 -7.01 -10.06
N ASN A 93 7.43 -7.15 -9.86
CA ASN A 93 6.61 -8.14 -10.59
C ASN A 93 6.10 -7.56 -11.93
N THR A 94 5.75 -6.28 -11.93
CA THR A 94 5.19 -5.55 -13.08
C THR A 94 6.23 -5.26 -14.17
N LYS A 95 7.52 -5.12 -13.81
CA LYS A 95 8.63 -4.97 -14.76
C LYS A 95 8.83 -6.13 -15.75
N LEU A 96 8.14 -7.26 -15.57
CA LEU A 96 8.46 -8.53 -16.25
C LEU A 96 7.44 -8.98 -17.29
N ARG A 97 6.34 -8.25 -17.50
CA ARG A 97 5.33 -8.58 -18.52
C ARG A 97 5.02 -7.36 -19.38
N PRO A 98 5.61 -7.28 -20.59
CA PRO A 98 5.14 -6.36 -21.61
C PRO A 98 3.64 -6.53 -21.84
N SER A 99 2.94 -5.42 -22.03
CA SER A 99 1.50 -5.40 -22.32
C SER A 99 1.17 -4.16 -23.14
N LYS A 100 0.07 -4.23 -23.90
CA LYS A 100 -0.49 -3.07 -24.63
C LYS A 100 -1.01 -1.97 -23.70
N THR A 101 -1.24 -2.28 -22.42
CA THR A 101 -1.74 -1.31 -21.43
C THR A 101 -0.64 -0.91 -20.47
N LEU A 102 -0.47 0.39 -20.28
CA LEU A 102 0.39 1.01 -19.29
C LEU A 102 -0.42 1.45 -18.06
N PHE A 103 0.21 1.35 -16.90
CA PHE A 103 -0.26 1.81 -15.60
C PHE A 103 0.52 3.07 -15.23
N VAL A 104 -0.18 4.19 -15.09
CA VAL A 104 0.39 5.51 -14.81
C VAL A 104 0.05 5.94 -13.39
N VAL A 105 1.04 6.34 -12.60
CA VAL A 105 0.85 6.83 -11.23
C VAL A 105 1.62 8.13 -10.98
N ASN A 106 1.35 8.76 -9.84
CA ASN A 106 1.99 9.99 -9.36
C ASN A 106 1.72 11.27 -10.18
N PHE A 107 0.82 11.24 -11.16
CA PHE A 107 0.22 12.45 -11.75
C PHE A 107 -0.70 13.17 -10.75
N ASP A 108 -1.18 14.36 -11.09
CA ASP A 108 -2.05 15.13 -10.19
C ASP A 108 -3.52 14.68 -10.28
N PRO A 109 -4.11 14.08 -9.22
CA PRO A 109 -5.45 13.52 -9.30
C PRO A 109 -6.56 14.57 -9.31
N ILE A 110 -6.24 15.84 -9.04
CA ILE A 110 -7.20 16.95 -9.00
C ILE A 110 -7.17 17.72 -10.33
N ASN A 111 -5.96 18.00 -10.83
CA ASN A 111 -5.76 18.87 -11.99
C ASN A 111 -5.58 18.10 -13.30
N THR A 112 -4.93 16.92 -13.30
CA THR A 112 -4.67 16.16 -14.53
C THR A 112 -5.94 15.48 -15.02
N ARG A 113 -6.36 15.81 -16.23
CA ARG A 113 -7.52 15.21 -16.91
C ARG A 113 -7.07 14.14 -17.90
N VAL A 114 -8.03 13.35 -18.37
CA VAL A 114 -7.81 12.33 -19.42
C VAL A 114 -7.11 12.92 -20.64
N ARG A 115 -7.55 14.11 -21.08
CA ARG A 115 -6.95 14.87 -22.20
C ARG A 115 -5.48 15.23 -22.01
N ASP A 116 -5.02 15.44 -20.78
CA ASP A 116 -3.64 15.82 -20.52
C ASP A 116 -2.72 14.60 -20.60
N LEU A 117 -3.22 13.42 -20.18
CA LEU A 117 -2.56 12.15 -20.45
C LEU A 117 -2.61 11.82 -21.95
N GLU A 118 -3.76 11.98 -22.63
CA GLU A 118 -3.87 11.73 -24.07
C GLU A 118 -2.81 12.51 -24.87
N ARG A 119 -2.70 13.83 -24.67
CA ARG A 119 -1.66 14.66 -25.33
C ARG A 119 -0.22 14.23 -25.01
N HIS A 120 0.02 13.71 -23.81
CA HIS A 120 1.36 13.28 -23.38
C HIS A 120 1.76 11.93 -23.96
N PHE A 121 0.79 11.05 -24.21
CA PHE A 121 1.00 9.67 -24.65
C PHE A 121 0.78 9.47 -26.17
N GLU A 122 -0.03 10.31 -26.83
CA GLU A 122 -0.29 10.33 -28.28
C GLU A 122 0.98 10.38 -29.17
N PRO A 123 2.07 11.12 -28.84
CA PRO A 123 3.27 11.17 -29.68
C PRO A 123 4.01 9.83 -29.84
N TYR A 124 3.73 8.84 -28.97
CA TYR A 124 4.43 7.57 -28.93
C TYR A 124 3.70 6.43 -29.64
N GLY A 125 2.41 6.61 -29.97
CA GLY A 125 1.59 5.62 -30.63
C GLY A 125 0.09 5.90 -30.50
N LYS A 126 -0.72 5.09 -31.18
CA LYS A 126 -2.17 5.24 -31.25
C LYS A 126 -2.85 4.74 -29.97
N LEU A 127 -3.55 5.65 -29.29
CA LEU A 127 -4.27 5.37 -28.06
C LEU A 127 -5.63 4.71 -28.35
N VAL A 128 -5.85 3.54 -27.79
CA VAL A 128 -7.14 2.81 -27.82
C VAL A 128 -8.04 3.24 -26.67
N ARG A 129 -7.46 3.47 -25.49
CA ARG A 129 -8.23 3.81 -24.27
C ARG A 129 -7.34 4.52 -23.24
N VAL A 130 -7.81 5.66 -22.73
CA VAL A 130 -7.25 6.30 -21.54
C VAL A 130 -8.31 6.34 -20.43
N GLN A 131 -7.96 5.90 -19.22
CA GLN A 131 -8.88 5.92 -18.07
C GLN A 131 -8.15 6.32 -16.78
N ILE A 132 -8.57 7.43 -16.18
CA ILE A 132 -8.18 7.83 -14.83
C ILE A 132 -9.08 7.15 -13.78
N ARG A 133 -8.50 6.68 -12.67
CA ARG A 133 -9.18 6.07 -11.52
C ARG A 133 -8.52 6.51 -10.21
N LYS A 134 -9.20 7.37 -9.44
CA LYS A 134 -8.69 7.91 -8.16
C LYS A 134 -7.31 8.56 -8.33
N ASN A 135 -6.24 7.85 -7.98
CA ASN A 135 -4.86 8.35 -7.93
C ASN A 135 -3.94 7.63 -8.95
N PHE A 136 -4.52 6.91 -9.91
CA PHE A 136 -3.79 6.17 -10.94
C PHE A 136 -4.58 6.15 -12.26
N GLY A 137 -3.90 5.82 -13.35
CA GLY A 137 -4.45 5.83 -14.70
C GLY A 137 -4.04 4.60 -15.49
N PHE A 138 -4.79 4.30 -16.53
CA PHE A 138 -4.46 3.30 -17.53
C PHE A 138 -4.43 3.97 -18.92
N VAL A 139 -3.40 3.65 -19.69
CA VAL A 139 -3.21 4.10 -21.07
C VAL A 139 -2.99 2.86 -21.94
N GLN A 140 -3.93 2.53 -22.81
CA GLN A 140 -3.87 1.38 -23.70
C GLN A 140 -3.53 1.83 -25.11
N TYR A 141 -2.50 1.24 -25.69
CA TYR A 141 -2.10 1.39 -27.09
C TYR A 141 -2.73 0.31 -27.98
N GLU A 142 -2.67 0.53 -29.30
CA GLU A 142 -3.06 -0.46 -30.30
C GLU A 142 -2.09 -1.67 -30.30
N THR A 143 -0.79 -1.38 -30.16
CA THR A 143 0.28 -2.39 -30.11
C THR A 143 1.08 -2.36 -28.79
N GLN A 144 1.78 -3.46 -28.51
CA GLN A 144 2.68 -3.57 -27.37
C GLN A 144 3.99 -2.80 -27.60
N ASP A 145 4.42 -2.64 -28.86
CA ASP A 145 5.66 -1.94 -29.23
C ASP A 145 5.53 -0.43 -28.94
N GLU A 146 4.42 0.18 -29.35
CA GLU A 146 4.06 1.55 -28.98
C GLU A 146 4.02 1.74 -27.45
N ALA A 147 3.41 0.80 -26.72
CA ALA A 147 3.38 0.83 -25.26
C ALA A 147 4.78 0.72 -24.64
N THR A 148 5.68 -0.07 -25.24
CA THR A 148 7.09 -0.21 -24.81
C THR A 148 7.84 1.11 -24.99
N LYS A 149 7.80 1.66 -26.22
CA LYS A 149 8.43 2.95 -26.58
C LYS A 149 7.90 4.11 -25.73
N ALA A 150 6.59 4.13 -25.48
CA ALA A 150 5.95 5.08 -24.60
C ALA A 150 6.43 4.92 -23.15
N LEU A 151 6.48 3.70 -22.61
CA LEU A 151 6.96 3.45 -21.25
C LEU A 151 8.40 3.95 -21.05
N GLU A 152 9.31 3.65 -21.98
CA GLU A 152 10.71 4.06 -21.90
C GLU A 152 10.87 5.59 -21.98
N SER A 153 10.04 6.27 -22.78
CA SER A 153 10.12 7.72 -22.99
C SER A 153 9.35 8.54 -21.93
N THR A 154 8.28 7.99 -21.36
CA THR A 154 7.36 8.71 -20.46
C THR A 154 7.54 8.35 -18.99
N ASN A 155 8.17 7.22 -18.65
CA ASN A 155 8.49 6.92 -17.26
C ASN A 155 9.48 7.97 -16.70
N MET A 156 9.15 8.55 -15.56
CA MET A 156 9.87 9.69 -14.95
C MET A 156 9.83 11.00 -15.77
N SER A 157 8.95 11.10 -16.77
CA SER A 157 8.66 12.38 -17.43
C SER A 157 7.75 13.28 -16.57
N LYS A 158 7.74 14.59 -16.86
CA LYS A 158 6.86 15.55 -16.17
C LYS A 158 5.54 15.72 -16.94
N VAL A 159 4.42 15.46 -16.27
CA VAL A 159 3.07 15.83 -16.71
C VAL A 159 2.56 16.93 -15.81
N MET A 160 2.28 18.10 -16.38
CA MET A 160 2.02 19.32 -15.62
C MET A 160 3.19 19.60 -14.65
N ASP A 161 2.94 19.65 -13.34
CA ASP A 161 3.98 19.87 -12.32
C ASP A 161 4.55 18.55 -11.73
N ARG A 162 4.04 17.38 -12.13
CA ARG A 162 4.33 16.12 -11.44
C ARG A 162 5.10 15.12 -12.29
N VAL A 163 6.05 14.42 -11.68
CA VAL A 163 6.84 13.37 -12.33
C VAL A 163 6.04 12.07 -12.29
N ILE A 164 5.56 11.61 -13.44
CA ILE A 164 4.78 10.38 -13.52
C ILE A 164 5.70 9.16 -13.43
N THR A 165 5.21 8.08 -12.83
CA THR A 165 5.83 6.75 -12.98
C THR A 165 4.94 5.91 -13.88
N VAL A 166 5.55 5.27 -14.86
CA VAL A 166 4.86 4.47 -15.89
C VAL A 166 5.43 3.06 -15.86
N GLU A 167 4.55 2.08 -15.66
CA GLU A 167 4.88 0.66 -15.69
C GLU A 167 3.87 -0.07 -16.57
N TYR A 168 4.12 -1.32 -16.97
CA TYR A 168 3.08 -2.12 -17.63
C TYR A 168 1.88 -2.34 -16.72
N ALA A 169 0.68 -2.51 -17.27
CA ALA A 169 -0.46 -2.95 -16.47
C ALA A 169 -0.31 -4.45 -16.18
N ALA A 170 -0.46 -4.84 -14.91
CA ALA A 170 -0.44 -6.26 -14.50
C ALA A 170 -1.70 -7.05 -14.94
N ARG A 171 -2.45 -6.55 -15.93
CA ARG A 171 -3.66 -7.16 -16.49
C ARG A 171 -3.76 -6.79 -17.97
N GLU A 172 -3.73 -7.81 -18.80
CA GLU A 172 -4.25 -7.75 -20.16
C GLU A 172 -5.73 -8.20 -20.13
N ASP A 173 -6.48 -7.79 -21.16
CA ASP A 173 -7.85 -8.20 -21.48
C ASP A 173 -8.97 -7.98 -20.44
N GLY A 174 -9.83 -7.00 -20.75
CA GLY A 174 -11.25 -7.23 -21.06
C GLY A 174 -12.23 -7.70 -19.98
N GLU A 175 -11.81 -8.54 -19.03
CA GLU A 175 -12.72 -9.22 -18.12
C GLU A 175 -13.18 -8.29 -16.98
N PRO A 176 -14.49 -8.01 -16.82
CA PRO A 176 -14.98 -7.30 -15.66
C PRO A 176 -14.59 -8.09 -14.40
N PRO A 177 -14.31 -7.42 -13.26
CA PRO A 177 -14.04 -8.13 -12.03
C PRO A 177 -15.29 -8.93 -11.65
N SER A 178 -15.26 -10.24 -11.88
CA SER A 178 -16.31 -11.14 -11.42
C SER A 178 -16.49 -10.89 -9.93
N SER A 179 -17.68 -10.42 -9.55
CA SER A 179 -18.07 -10.14 -8.18
C SER A 179 -18.32 -11.47 -7.45
N GLY A 180 -17.26 -12.26 -7.34
CA GLY A 180 -17.19 -13.56 -6.69
C GLY A 180 -17.32 -13.42 -5.18
N ARG A 181 -18.54 -13.15 -4.73
CA ARG A 181 -18.94 -13.21 -3.33
C ARG A 181 -18.98 -14.67 -2.88
N GLY A 182 -17.83 -15.25 -2.54
CA GLY A 182 -17.79 -16.63 -2.04
C GLY A 182 -16.42 -17.17 -1.67
N GLY A 183 -16.32 -17.78 -0.48
CA GLY A 183 -15.31 -18.79 -0.16
C GLY A 183 -14.02 -18.31 0.51
N SER A 184 -14.07 -18.05 1.83
CA SER A 184 -12.88 -18.11 2.68
C SER A 184 -12.32 -19.54 2.67
N PRO A 185 -11.07 -19.80 2.23
CA PRO A 185 -10.52 -21.15 2.26
C PRO A 185 -10.22 -21.57 3.70
N SER A 186 -11.02 -22.51 4.22
CA SER A 186 -10.80 -23.12 5.53
C SER A 186 -9.41 -23.76 5.60
N ARG A 187 -8.64 -23.42 6.63
CA ARG A 187 -7.28 -23.96 6.83
C ARG A 187 -7.33 -25.39 7.38
N TYR A 188 -7.56 -26.36 6.51
CA TYR A 188 -7.33 -27.79 6.79
C TYR A 188 -6.41 -28.42 5.74
N ARG A 189 -5.10 -28.39 6.00
CA ARG A 189 -4.20 -29.47 5.55
C ARG A 189 -2.96 -29.57 6.42
N GLY A 190 -2.64 -30.82 6.77
CA GLY A 190 -1.74 -31.18 7.85
C GLY A 190 -0.28 -30.76 7.68
N SER A 191 0.38 -30.68 8.83
CA SER A 191 1.83 -30.65 8.93
C SER A 191 2.29 -31.93 9.62
N SER A 192 2.75 -32.90 8.82
CA SER A 192 3.47 -34.06 9.36
C SER A 192 4.87 -33.61 9.78
N ARG A 193 5.15 -33.54 11.08
CA ARG A 193 6.52 -33.43 11.60
C ARG A 193 6.74 -34.33 12.82
N GLY A 194 7.56 -35.36 12.56
CA GLY A 194 8.39 -36.17 13.47
C GLY A 194 8.16 -36.10 14.98
N SER A 195 7.77 -37.25 15.53
CA SER A 195 7.94 -37.59 16.95
C SER A 195 9.43 -37.72 17.31
N PRO A 196 9.82 -37.27 18.52
CA PRO A 196 10.93 -37.88 19.24
C PRO A 196 10.48 -38.59 20.52
N SER A 197 10.94 -39.83 20.65
CA SER A 197 11.05 -40.67 21.85
C SER A 197 10.90 -39.99 23.23
N TYR A 198 9.89 -40.42 23.98
CA TYR A 198 10.09 -40.88 25.36
C TYR A 198 9.35 -42.22 25.52
N GLY A 199 9.99 -43.19 26.16
CA GLY A 199 9.46 -44.55 26.23
C GLY A 199 8.79 -44.89 27.56
N ARG A 200 8.44 -46.18 27.64
CA ARG A 200 8.58 -47.04 28.82
C ARG A 200 7.34 -47.25 29.74
N ASP A 201 6.78 -48.46 29.54
CA ASP A 201 6.24 -49.39 30.54
C ASP A 201 4.86 -49.18 31.23
N ARG A 202 4.20 -50.34 31.41
CA ARG A 202 3.19 -50.71 32.43
C ARG A 202 1.73 -50.19 32.34
N SER A 203 0.86 -51.09 31.87
CA SER A 203 -0.50 -51.38 32.37
C SER A 203 -0.53 -51.56 33.93
N PRO A 204 -1.69 -51.62 34.65
CA PRO A 204 -3.03 -52.07 34.17
C PRO A 204 -4.30 -51.49 34.87
N VAL A 205 -5.44 -52.14 34.57
CA VAL A 205 -6.69 -52.40 35.34
C VAL A 205 -7.89 -51.42 35.44
N ARG A 206 -9.08 -52.07 35.32
CA ARG A 206 -10.47 -51.68 35.69
C ARG A 206 -11.11 -50.56 34.84
N GLY A 207 -12.32 -50.69 34.28
CA GLY A 207 -13.26 -51.82 34.27
C GLY A 207 -14.73 -51.37 34.17
N SER A 208 -15.47 -52.04 33.29
CA SER A 208 -16.88 -52.48 33.45
C SER A 208 -18.06 -51.49 33.32
N GLY A 209 -19.16 -52.00 32.72
CA GLY A 209 -20.53 -51.46 32.79
C GLY A 209 -20.86 -50.41 31.71
N ARG A 210 -21.79 -50.62 30.77
CA ARG A 210 -23.24 -50.90 30.82
C ARG A 210 -24.15 -49.72 31.24
N ASN A 211 -24.97 -49.30 30.28
CA ASN A 211 -26.39 -48.91 30.40
C ASN A 211 -26.84 -47.56 31.01
N ARG A 212 -27.92 -47.04 30.39
CA ARG A 212 -29.04 -46.22 30.91
C ARG A 212 -28.80 -44.72 31.26
N SER A 213 -29.53 -43.88 30.51
CA SER A 213 -30.19 -42.65 31.02
C SER A 213 -31.45 -43.03 31.84
N PRO A 214 -32.14 -42.12 32.58
CA PRO A 214 -31.77 -40.87 33.29
C PRO A 214 -32.08 -41.07 34.83
N PRO A 215 -32.74 -40.22 35.67
CA PRO A 215 -33.03 -38.75 35.68
C PRO A 215 -32.91 -37.99 37.05
N ALA A 216 -32.83 -36.64 36.95
CA ALA A 216 -33.44 -35.60 37.83
C ALA A 216 -32.99 -35.32 39.31
N ARG A 217 -33.12 -34.00 39.64
CA ARG A 217 -33.22 -33.30 40.96
C ARG A 217 -31.94 -32.88 41.71
N GLY A 218 -31.89 -31.62 42.19
CA GLY A 218 -30.85 -31.12 43.13
C GLY A 218 -30.72 -29.60 43.35
N ARG A 219 -31.71 -28.95 43.99
CA ARG A 219 -31.61 -27.62 44.67
C ARG A 219 -30.54 -27.63 45.78
N SER A 220 -29.97 -26.56 46.38
CA SER A 220 -30.07 -25.08 46.34
C SER A 220 -28.92 -24.48 47.21
N ARG A 221 -28.50 -23.21 47.01
CA ARG A 221 -28.39 -22.20 48.09
C ARG A 221 -27.92 -20.81 47.61
N SER A 222 -28.75 -19.79 47.84
CA SER A 222 -28.34 -18.39 48.12
C SER A 222 -28.51 -18.13 49.64
N PRO A 223 -27.89 -17.07 50.18
CA PRO A 223 -28.65 -15.86 50.57
C PRO A 223 -27.93 -14.56 50.13
N ASP A 224 -28.59 -13.56 49.55
CA ASP A 224 -29.57 -12.59 50.09
C ASP A 224 -28.97 -11.36 50.81
N TYR A 225 -28.99 -10.21 50.12
CA TYR A 225 -29.56 -8.98 50.68
C TYR A 225 -30.06 -7.99 49.59
N ARG A 226 -31.34 -7.66 49.68
CA ARG A 226 -32.07 -6.49 49.12
C ARG A 226 -32.74 -5.80 50.35
N PRO A 227 -33.40 -4.61 50.27
CA PRO A 227 -33.80 -3.78 49.13
C PRO A 227 -33.36 -2.29 49.32
N TYR A 228 -33.78 -1.27 48.56
CA TYR A 228 -35.11 -0.63 48.57
C TYR A 228 -35.40 0.14 47.26
N ALA A 229 -36.69 0.41 47.00
CA ALA A 229 -37.17 1.00 45.75
C ALA A 229 -38.08 2.22 45.98
N GLY A 230 -38.05 3.18 45.04
CA GLY A 230 -39.07 4.22 44.86
C GLY A 230 -39.10 5.35 45.89
N SER A 231 -39.81 6.46 45.66
CA SER A 231 -40.43 6.96 44.42
C SER A 231 -40.93 8.41 44.61
N ARG A 232 -41.11 9.16 43.51
CA ARG A 232 -41.94 10.38 43.36
C ARG A 232 -41.58 11.63 44.19
N ARG A 233 -41.37 12.74 43.49
CA ARG A 233 -42.44 13.72 43.28
C ARG A 233 -42.53 14.08 41.80
#